data_AF-A0A3E4GP96-F1
#
_entry.id   AF-A0A3E4GP96-F1
#
_cell.length_a   1.000
_cell.length_b   1.000
_cell.length_c   1.000
_cell.angle_alpha   90.00
_cell.angle_beta   90.00
_cell.angle_gamma   90.00
#
_symmetry.space_group_name_H-M   'P 1'
#
loop_
_entity.id
_entity.type
_entity.pdbx_description
1 polymer ?
#
loop_
_entity_poly.entity_id
_entity_poly.type
_entity_poly.pdbx_seq_one_letter_code
_entity_poly.pdbx_strand_id
1 'polypeptide(L)'
;MKDVIKKVPIPLCGVMLGAAALGNLLQSYSEGIRYVCGIFAAFLLILVLLKLIMFPGAVKEDMGNPIMASVSGTFPMALMILSTYVKPFIGKAAYYIWLLAIILHIILIIYFTVKFVLKLQMPKVFASYYIVYVGIAVAAVTAPAYEQLGIGTAAFWFGFVTLIVLLVLVTYRYVKFKEVPDPAKPLICIYAAPTSLCIAGYVQSVTPKSYGFLMAMFVVATVIYIFALVKAVEYLKMPFFPSYAAFTFPFVISAIASKQTMACAANMGHPMPFLQYVVLIETIIAAALVVYTYVRFMGAIFGGKK
;
A
#
# COMPACT_ATOMS: atom_id res chain seq x y z
N MET A 1 -27.34 9.32 -6.62
CA MET A 1 -26.11 8.57 -6.97
C MET A 1 -24.95 9.50 -7.36
N LYS A 2 -25.14 10.45 -8.29
CA LYS A 2 -24.10 11.40 -8.73
C LYS A 2 -23.44 12.18 -7.58
N ASP A 3 -24.21 12.65 -6.59
CA ASP A 3 -23.66 13.39 -5.43
C ASP A 3 -22.81 12.53 -4.50
N VAL A 4 -23.14 11.23 -4.37
CA VAL A 4 -22.35 10.27 -3.60
C VAL A 4 -21.02 10.01 -4.31
N ILE A 5 -21.06 9.74 -5.61
CA ILE A 5 -19.83 9.52 -6.40
C ILE A 5 -18.94 10.77 -6.40
N LYS A 6 -19.52 11.98 -6.40
CA LYS A 6 -18.73 13.22 -6.29
C LYS A 6 -17.88 13.28 -5.02
N LYS A 7 -18.38 12.74 -3.89
CA LYS A 7 -17.68 12.70 -2.60
C LYS A 7 -16.56 11.66 -2.52
N VAL A 8 -16.50 10.68 -3.43
CA VAL A 8 -15.46 9.63 -3.44
C VAL A 8 -14.08 10.28 -3.61
N PRO A 9 -13.19 10.20 -2.60
CA PRO A 9 -11.88 10.82 -2.66
C PRO A 9 -10.82 9.82 -3.18
N ILE A 10 -9.78 10.30 -3.86
CA ILE A 10 -8.69 9.44 -4.38
C ILE A 10 -8.04 8.56 -3.30
N PRO A 11 -7.83 9.02 -2.05
CA PRO A 11 -7.36 8.16 -0.96
C PRO A 11 -8.18 6.90 -0.68
N LEU A 12 -9.42 6.78 -1.18
CA LEU A 12 -10.19 5.53 -1.09
C LEU A 12 -9.44 4.34 -1.72
N CYS A 13 -8.61 4.60 -2.74
CA CYS A 13 -7.76 3.58 -3.35
C CYS A 13 -6.79 2.93 -2.35
N GLY A 14 -6.32 3.65 -1.33
CA GLY A 14 -5.50 3.08 -0.27
C GLY A 14 -6.27 2.14 0.64
N VAL A 15 -7.55 2.42 0.89
CA VAL A 15 -8.45 1.53 1.64
C VAL A 15 -8.76 0.27 0.83
N MET A 16 -9.03 0.43 -0.47
CA MET A 16 -9.20 -0.68 -1.42
C MET A 16 -7.97 -1.59 -1.43
N LEU A 17 -6.77 -1.02 -1.58
CA LEU A 17 -5.51 -1.75 -1.53
C LEU A 17 -5.33 -2.49 -0.19
N GLY A 18 -5.58 -1.81 0.93
CA GLY A 18 -5.46 -2.39 2.27
C GLY A 18 -6.42 -3.55 2.50
N ALA A 19 -7.68 -3.44 2.04
CA ALA A 19 -8.67 -4.51 2.13
C ALA A 19 -8.24 -5.74 1.30
N ALA A 20 -7.80 -5.54 0.05
CA ALA A 20 -7.33 -6.64 -0.80
C ALA A 20 -6.06 -7.31 -0.23
N ALA A 21 -5.13 -6.53 0.31
CA ALA A 21 -3.95 -7.07 0.98
C ALA A 21 -4.32 -7.82 2.28
N LEU A 22 -5.32 -7.34 3.03
CA LEU A 22 -5.76 -7.98 4.28
C LEU A 22 -6.34 -9.36 4.00
N GLY A 23 -7.11 -9.52 2.91
CA GLY A 23 -7.59 -10.84 2.49
C GLY A 23 -6.45 -11.81 2.18
N ASN A 24 -5.35 -11.35 1.57
CA ASN A 24 -4.16 -12.18 1.33
C ASN A 24 -3.43 -12.53 2.64
N LEU A 25 -3.35 -11.59 3.59
CA LEU A 25 -2.79 -11.85 4.91
C LEU A 25 -3.58 -12.94 5.66
N LEU A 26 -4.92 -12.86 5.59
CA LEU A 26 -5.84 -13.74 6.30
C LEU A 26 -6.12 -15.06 5.58
N GLN A 27 -5.69 -15.21 4.33
CA GLN A 27 -5.92 -16.39 3.50
C GLN A 27 -5.54 -17.71 4.18
N SER A 28 -4.44 -17.74 4.95
CA SER A 28 -4.01 -18.95 5.66
C SER A 28 -4.96 -19.40 6.77
N TYR A 29 -5.85 -18.53 7.23
CA TYR A 29 -6.87 -18.86 8.23
C TYR A 29 -8.18 -19.30 7.55
N SER A 30 -8.50 -18.75 6.37
CA SER A 30 -9.67 -19.15 5.58
C SER A 30 -9.59 -18.57 4.15
N GLU A 31 -9.88 -19.37 3.13
CA GLU A 31 -10.11 -18.81 1.78
C GLU A 31 -11.40 -17.96 1.73
N GLY A 32 -12.40 -18.28 2.56
CA GLY A 32 -13.65 -17.52 2.63
C GLY A 32 -13.42 -16.08 3.08
N ILE A 33 -12.60 -15.85 4.12
CA ILE A 33 -12.32 -14.48 4.60
C ILE A 33 -11.52 -13.67 3.59
N ARG A 34 -10.67 -14.32 2.79
CA ARG A 34 -10.00 -13.69 1.66
C ARG A 34 -11.03 -13.16 0.66
N TYR A 35 -11.96 -13.98 0.19
CA TYR A 35 -12.99 -13.53 -0.76
C TYR A 35 -13.89 -12.43 -0.20
N VAL A 36 -14.24 -12.48 1.09
CA VAL A 36 -14.98 -11.39 1.75
C VAL A 36 -14.22 -10.06 1.66
N CYS A 37 -12.93 -10.04 1.98
CA CYS A 37 -12.09 -8.86 1.82
C CYS A 37 -11.99 -8.40 0.35
N GLY A 38 -11.92 -9.36 -0.58
CA GLY A 38 -11.94 -9.12 -2.02
C GLY A 38 -13.23 -8.46 -2.50
N ILE A 39 -14.40 -8.87 -1.98
CA ILE A 39 -15.70 -8.25 -2.29
C ILE A 39 -15.73 -6.81 -1.81
N PHE A 40 -15.28 -6.53 -0.58
CA PHE A 40 -15.19 -5.16 -0.07
C PHE A 40 -14.25 -4.30 -0.93
N ALA A 41 -13.08 -4.83 -1.30
CA ALA A 41 -12.15 -4.13 -2.19
C ALA A 41 -12.75 -3.90 -3.59
N ALA A 42 -13.46 -4.87 -4.16
CA ALA A 42 -14.14 -4.74 -5.44
C ALA A 42 -15.27 -3.70 -5.41
N PHE A 43 -16.01 -3.61 -4.31
CA PHE A 43 -17.00 -2.55 -4.10
C PHE A 43 -16.33 -1.15 -4.13
N LEU A 44 -15.20 -0.98 -3.43
CA LEU A 44 -14.45 0.29 -3.48
C LEU A 44 -13.90 0.58 -4.89
N LEU A 45 -13.45 -0.44 -5.61
CA LEU A 45 -13.02 -0.31 -7.01
C LEU A 45 -14.15 0.26 -7.88
N ILE A 46 -15.37 -0.25 -7.75
CA ILE A 46 -16.53 0.25 -8.50
C ILE A 46 -16.77 1.74 -8.21
N LEU A 47 -16.71 2.16 -6.94
CA LEU A 47 -16.86 3.57 -6.57
C LEU A 47 -15.79 4.47 -7.20
N VAL A 48 -14.53 4.02 -7.21
CA VAL A 48 -13.42 4.74 -7.83
C VAL A 48 -13.57 4.81 -9.35
N LEU A 49 -13.96 3.71 -10.01
CA LEU A 49 -14.20 3.70 -11.46
C LEU A 49 -15.34 4.65 -11.85
N LEU A 50 -16.43 4.66 -11.09
CA LEU A 50 -17.51 5.63 -11.27
C LEU A 50 -17.03 7.07 -11.10
N LYS A 51 -16.17 7.35 -10.12
CA LYS A 51 -15.56 8.69 -9.94
C LYS A 51 -14.72 9.10 -11.15
N LEU A 52 -13.90 8.19 -11.67
CA LEU A 52 -13.05 8.43 -12.85
C LEU A 52 -13.87 8.73 -14.11
N ILE A 53 -14.97 8.00 -14.32
CA ILE A 53 -15.84 8.15 -15.50
C ILE A 53 -16.73 9.41 -15.38
N MET A 54 -17.34 9.63 -14.21
CA MET A 54 -18.34 10.70 -14.04
C MET A 54 -17.73 12.06 -13.72
N PHE A 55 -16.52 12.11 -13.14
CA PHE A 55 -15.87 13.35 -12.71
C PHE A 55 -14.38 13.42 -13.10
N PRO A 56 -14.01 13.19 -14.37
CA PRO A 56 -12.61 13.18 -14.81
C PRO A 56 -11.91 14.53 -14.59
N GLY A 57 -12.62 15.65 -14.70
CA GLY A 57 -12.09 16.99 -14.43
C GLY A 57 -11.61 17.16 -13.00
N ALA A 58 -12.39 16.67 -12.03
CA ALA A 58 -12.02 16.72 -10.61
C ALA A 58 -10.80 15.83 -10.31
N VAL A 59 -10.73 14.64 -10.93
CA VAL A 59 -9.54 13.77 -10.79
C VAL A 59 -8.31 14.42 -11.41
N LYS A 60 -8.45 15.07 -12.58
CA LYS A 60 -7.35 15.81 -13.20
C LYS A 60 -6.85 16.96 -12.32
N GLU A 61 -7.75 17.66 -11.65
CA GLU A 61 -7.41 18.71 -10.68
C GLU A 61 -6.67 18.12 -9.47
N ASP A 62 -7.16 17.02 -8.90
CA ASP A 62 -6.51 16.29 -7.81
C ASP A 62 -5.07 15.91 -8.17
N MET A 63 -4.82 15.45 -9.40
CA MET A 63 -3.47 15.10 -9.87
C MET A 63 -2.48 16.28 -9.88
N GLY A 64 -2.96 17.53 -9.79
CA GLY A 64 -2.12 18.71 -9.59
C GLY A 64 -1.53 18.84 -8.18
N ASN A 65 -2.07 18.13 -7.19
CA ASN A 65 -1.60 18.11 -5.82
C ASN A 65 -0.65 16.92 -5.57
N PRO A 66 0.54 17.13 -4.96
CA PRO A 66 1.52 16.06 -4.78
C PRO A 66 1.04 14.93 -3.87
N ILE A 67 0.22 15.20 -2.86
CA ILE A 67 -0.36 14.16 -1.99
C ILE A 67 -1.34 13.32 -2.80
N MET A 68 -2.28 13.97 -3.48
CA MET A 68 -3.34 13.25 -4.22
C MET A 68 -2.77 12.45 -5.38
N ALA A 69 -1.85 13.05 -6.15
CA ALA A 69 -1.14 12.37 -7.23
C ALA A 69 -0.36 11.16 -6.72
N SER A 70 0.40 11.29 -5.63
CA SER A 70 1.15 10.14 -5.09
C SER A 70 0.25 9.04 -4.53
N VAL A 71 -0.79 9.41 -3.78
CA VAL A 71 -1.76 8.47 -3.22
C VAL A 71 -2.55 7.74 -4.30
N SER A 72 -2.78 8.36 -5.47
CA SER A 72 -3.41 7.70 -6.62
C SER A 72 -2.69 6.41 -7.05
N GLY A 73 -1.39 6.27 -6.74
CA GLY A 73 -0.61 5.06 -7.02
C GLY A 73 -1.12 3.80 -6.31
N THR A 74 -1.91 3.98 -5.24
CA THR A 74 -2.60 2.87 -4.60
C THR A 74 -3.66 2.22 -5.49
N PHE A 75 -4.18 2.92 -6.51
CA PHE A 75 -5.13 2.35 -7.48
C PHE A 75 -4.49 1.23 -8.32
N PRO A 76 -3.42 1.47 -9.12
CA PRO A 76 -2.76 0.39 -9.84
C PRO A 76 -2.17 -0.68 -8.90
N MET A 77 -1.70 -0.31 -7.69
CA MET A 77 -1.27 -1.31 -6.71
C MET A 77 -2.41 -2.27 -6.31
N ALA A 78 -3.61 -1.74 -6.07
CA ALA A 78 -4.77 -2.56 -5.75
C ALA A 78 -5.19 -3.42 -6.94
N LEU A 79 -5.13 -2.90 -8.17
CA LEU A 79 -5.41 -3.67 -9.37
C LEU A 79 -4.45 -4.86 -9.53
N MET A 80 -3.15 -4.68 -9.24
CA MET A 80 -2.18 -5.78 -9.24
C MET A 80 -2.53 -6.88 -8.23
N ILE A 81 -3.04 -6.51 -7.05
CA ILE A 81 -3.49 -7.50 -6.06
C ILE A 81 -4.81 -8.15 -6.49
N LEU A 82 -5.81 -7.35 -6.85
CA LEU A 82 -7.14 -7.83 -7.24
C LEU A 82 -7.12 -8.70 -8.49
N SER A 83 -6.18 -8.49 -9.41
CA SER A 83 -5.99 -9.37 -10.56
C SER A 83 -5.72 -10.81 -10.12
N THR A 84 -5.00 -11.03 -9.01
CA THR A 84 -4.74 -12.37 -8.44
C THR A 84 -5.98 -13.00 -7.80
N TYR A 85 -6.91 -12.19 -7.32
CA TYR A 85 -8.21 -12.67 -6.81
C TYR A 85 -9.10 -13.18 -7.94
N VAL A 86 -9.09 -12.48 -9.07
CA VAL A 86 -9.96 -12.82 -10.20
C VAL A 86 -9.36 -13.89 -11.12
N LYS A 87 -8.05 -14.16 -11.03
CA LYS A 87 -7.35 -15.17 -11.86
C LYS A 87 -8.08 -16.53 -11.92
N PRO A 88 -8.57 -17.13 -10.82
CA PRO A 88 -9.30 -18.40 -10.87
C PRO A 88 -10.60 -18.36 -11.68
N PHE A 89 -11.21 -17.18 -11.85
CA PHE A 89 -12.50 -17.02 -12.53
C PHE A 89 -12.35 -16.59 -14.00
N ILE A 90 -11.33 -15.78 -14.33
CA ILE A 90 -11.16 -15.20 -15.68
C ILE A 90 -9.87 -15.65 -16.39
N GLY A 91 -9.08 -16.53 -15.77
CA GLY A 91 -7.88 -17.13 -16.35
C GLY A 91 -6.88 -16.10 -16.87
N LYS A 92 -6.47 -16.23 -18.14
CA LYS A 92 -5.48 -15.34 -18.79
C LYS A 92 -5.91 -13.87 -18.84
N ALA A 93 -7.20 -13.54 -18.78
CA ALA A 93 -7.64 -12.15 -18.75
C ALA A 93 -7.08 -11.38 -17.53
N ALA A 94 -6.91 -12.06 -16.40
CA ALA A 94 -6.32 -11.47 -15.20
C ALA A 94 -4.86 -11.04 -15.40
N TYR A 95 -4.11 -11.71 -16.27
CA TYR A 95 -2.74 -11.33 -16.60
C TYR A 95 -2.68 -9.98 -17.32
N TYR A 96 -3.61 -9.72 -18.25
CA TYR A 96 -3.67 -8.42 -18.93
C TYR A 96 -4.09 -7.29 -17.99
N ILE A 97 -4.98 -7.55 -17.02
CA ILE A 97 -5.30 -6.58 -15.95
C ILE A 97 -4.05 -6.26 -15.13
N TRP A 98 -3.26 -7.29 -14.78
CA TRP A 98 -2.02 -7.13 -14.04
C TRP A 98 -0.98 -6.30 -14.81
N LEU A 99 -0.76 -6.59 -16.10
CA LEU A 99 0.12 -5.80 -16.96
C LEU A 99 -0.35 -4.35 -17.10
N LEU A 100 -1.66 -4.13 -17.31
CA LEU A 100 -2.23 -2.78 -17.37
C LEU A 100 -1.95 -2.02 -16.08
N ALA A 101 -2.12 -2.67 -14.92
CA ALA A 101 -1.86 -2.06 -13.63
C ALA A 101 -0.39 -1.66 -13.46
N ILE A 102 0.56 -2.49 -13.90
CA ILE A 102 1.99 -2.16 -13.92
C ILE A 102 2.26 -0.95 -14.82
N ILE A 103 1.74 -0.96 -16.04
CA ILE A 103 1.90 0.15 -17.00
C ILE A 103 1.35 1.46 -16.42
N LEU A 104 0.16 1.42 -15.81
CA LEU A 104 -0.43 2.58 -15.14
C LEU A 104 0.45 3.11 -14.01
N HIS A 105 1.06 2.23 -13.22
CA HIS A 105 1.98 2.62 -12.15
C HIS A 105 3.29 3.23 -12.70
N ILE A 106 3.83 2.69 -13.80
CA ILE A 106 5.00 3.26 -14.49
C ILE A 106 4.69 4.66 -15.04
N ILE A 107 3.53 4.83 -15.69
CA ILE A 107 3.07 6.15 -16.16
C ILE A 107 2.98 7.13 -14.99
N LEU A 108 2.46 6.69 -13.85
CA LEU A 108 2.41 7.51 -12.65
C LEU A 108 3.80 7.91 -12.15
N ILE A 109 4.78 6.99 -12.12
CA ILE A 109 6.17 7.29 -11.74
C ILE A 109 6.73 8.39 -12.64
N ILE A 110 6.57 8.26 -13.96
CA ILE A 110 7.07 9.25 -14.93
C ILE A 110 6.39 10.60 -14.71
N TYR A 111 5.05 10.61 -14.67
CA TYR A 111 4.26 11.81 -14.44
C TYR A 111 4.68 12.54 -13.15
N PHE A 112 4.76 11.79 -12.05
CA PHE A 112 5.08 12.34 -10.74
C PHE A 112 6.49 12.89 -10.69
N THR A 113 7.45 12.19 -11.32
CA THR A 113 8.85 12.64 -11.40
C THR A 113 8.95 13.98 -12.13
N VAL A 114 8.35 14.08 -13.32
CA VAL A 114 8.38 15.30 -14.14
C VAL A 114 7.68 16.47 -13.43
N LYS A 115 6.52 16.20 -12.82
CA LYS A 115 5.68 17.24 -12.22
C LYS A 115 6.22 17.75 -10.89
N PHE A 116 6.69 16.87 -10.01
CA PHE A 116 6.96 17.20 -8.60
C PHE A 116 8.40 16.96 -8.15
N VAL A 117 9.15 16.06 -8.80
CA VAL A 117 10.53 15.76 -8.39
C VAL A 117 11.55 16.63 -9.13
N LEU A 118 11.38 16.85 -10.44
CA LEU A 118 12.24 17.79 -11.18
C LEU A 118 12.08 19.24 -10.71
N LYS A 119 10.94 19.57 -10.08
CA LYS A 119 10.65 20.89 -9.47
C LYS A 119 10.38 20.74 -7.98
N LEU A 120 11.28 20.03 -7.29
CA LEU A 120 11.11 19.65 -5.89
C LEU A 120 10.95 20.86 -4.97
N GLN A 121 9.88 20.87 -4.18
CA GLN A 121 9.67 21.81 -3.10
C GLN A 121 9.66 21.05 -1.78
N MET A 122 10.72 21.20 -0.99
CA MET A 122 10.93 20.38 0.22
C MET A 122 9.72 20.33 1.18
N PRO A 123 9.01 21.44 1.48
CA PRO A 123 7.82 21.38 2.34
C PRO A 123 6.69 20.49 1.80
N LYS A 124 6.64 20.31 0.47
CA LYS A 124 5.64 19.51 -0.26
C LYS A 124 6.07 18.05 -0.52
N VAL A 125 7.23 17.64 -0.02
CA VAL A 125 7.63 16.24 -0.02
C VAL A 125 6.93 15.55 1.15
N PHE A 126 6.20 14.48 0.88
CA PHE A 126 5.45 13.72 1.87
C PHE A 126 5.83 12.24 1.83
N ALA A 127 5.48 11.51 2.89
CA ALA A 127 5.68 10.06 2.96
C ALA A 127 4.88 9.31 1.87
N SER A 128 3.84 9.93 1.29
CA SER A 128 3.15 9.36 0.14
C SER A 128 4.02 9.18 -1.10
N TYR A 129 5.21 9.81 -1.19
CA TYR A 129 6.15 9.57 -2.28
C TYR A 129 6.61 8.10 -2.34
N TYR A 130 6.65 7.39 -1.21
CA TYR A 130 6.94 5.95 -1.18
C TYR A 130 5.93 5.14 -2.00
N ILE A 131 4.66 5.57 -2.06
CA ILE A 131 3.61 4.90 -2.84
C ILE A 131 3.98 4.89 -4.32
N VAL A 132 4.56 5.99 -4.83
CA VAL A 132 4.88 6.12 -6.26
C VAL A 132 6.07 5.26 -6.63
N TYR A 133 7.17 5.34 -5.88
CA TYR A 133 8.43 4.73 -6.31
C TYR A 133 8.61 3.32 -5.75
N VAL A 134 8.28 3.09 -4.48
CA VAL A 134 8.42 1.77 -3.86
C VAL A 134 7.17 0.91 -4.13
N GLY A 135 6.02 1.53 -4.38
CA GLY A 135 4.75 0.82 -4.62
C GLY A 135 4.76 -0.15 -5.80
N ILE A 136 5.62 0.07 -6.80
CA ILE A 136 5.79 -0.87 -7.93
C ILE A 136 6.22 -2.26 -7.46
N ALA A 137 6.85 -2.40 -6.29
CA ALA A 137 7.22 -3.68 -5.71
C ALA A 137 6.03 -4.59 -5.38
N VAL A 138 4.78 -4.08 -5.44
CA VAL A 138 3.59 -4.95 -5.45
C VAL A 138 3.58 -5.90 -6.66
N ALA A 139 4.18 -5.51 -7.79
CA ALA A 139 4.41 -6.41 -8.92
C ALA A 139 5.30 -7.60 -8.51
N ALA A 140 6.30 -7.40 -7.65
CA ALA A 140 7.12 -8.48 -7.09
C ALA A 140 6.33 -9.42 -6.18
N VAL A 141 5.37 -8.91 -5.43
CA VAL A 141 4.51 -9.74 -4.57
C VAL A 141 3.57 -10.63 -5.39
N THR A 142 3.11 -10.13 -6.55
CA THR A 142 2.04 -10.73 -7.35
C THR A 142 2.55 -11.48 -8.59
N ALA A 143 3.79 -11.24 -9.02
CA ALA A 143 4.42 -11.88 -10.16
C ALA A 143 4.40 -13.42 -10.15
N PRO A 144 4.57 -14.11 -9.01
CA PRO A 144 4.48 -15.59 -8.98
C PRO A 144 3.11 -16.10 -9.44
N ALA A 145 2.04 -15.34 -9.20
CA ALA A 145 0.70 -15.69 -9.67
C ALA A 145 0.59 -15.70 -11.20
N TYR A 146 1.57 -15.16 -11.93
CA TYR A 146 1.60 -15.14 -13.40
C TYR A 146 2.88 -15.74 -13.98
N GLU A 147 3.70 -16.39 -13.14
CA GLU A 147 4.98 -16.99 -13.55
C GLU A 147 5.98 -15.97 -14.14
N GLN A 148 5.83 -14.69 -13.78
CA GLN A 148 6.67 -13.58 -14.28
C GLN A 148 7.72 -13.12 -13.27
N LEU A 149 8.51 -14.06 -12.73
CA LEU A 149 9.52 -13.77 -11.69
C LEU A 149 10.58 -12.75 -12.14
N GLY A 150 10.88 -12.66 -13.44
CA GLY A 150 11.78 -11.64 -13.98
C GLY A 150 11.24 -10.22 -13.79
N ILE A 151 9.96 -9.99 -14.11
CA ILE A 151 9.27 -8.71 -13.87
C ILE A 151 9.23 -8.44 -12.37
N GLY A 152 8.91 -9.45 -11.56
CA GLY A 152 8.87 -9.33 -10.11
C GLY A 152 10.22 -8.94 -9.51
N THR A 153 11.31 -9.57 -9.94
CA THR A 153 12.67 -9.27 -9.49
C THR A 153 13.11 -7.86 -9.89
N ALA A 154 12.81 -7.42 -11.12
CA ALA A 154 13.09 -6.06 -11.55
C ALA A 154 12.32 -5.02 -10.73
N ALA A 155 11.03 -5.26 -10.48
CA ALA A 155 10.19 -4.39 -9.65
C ALA A 155 10.69 -4.33 -8.20
N PHE A 156 11.14 -5.46 -7.63
CA PHE A 156 11.77 -5.48 -6.31
C PHE A 156 13.00 -4.59 -6.26
N TRP A 157 13.95 -4.76 -7.18
CA TRP A 157 15.20 -4.00 -7.16
C TRP A 157 14.98 -2.50 -7.37
N PHE A 158 14.08 -2.13 -8.28
CA PHE A 158 13.68 -0.73 -8.43
C PHE A 158 13.08 -0.18 -7.12
N GLY A 159 12.15 -0.92 -6.51
CA GLY A 159 11.53 -0.53 -5.23
C GLY A 159 12.54 -0.41 -4.10
N PHE A 160 13.50 -1.32 -4.01
CA PHE A 160 14.54 -1.33 -2.97
C PHE A 160 15.53 -0.17 -3.12
N VAL A 161 16.01 0.10 -4.35
CA VAL A 161 16.91 1.23 -4.61
C VAL A 161 16.21 2.56 -4.32
N THR A 162 14.97 2.72 -4.80
CA THR A 162 14.20 3.96 -4.56
C THR A 162 13.80 4.13 -3.10
N LEU A 163 13.58 3.03 -2.36
CA LEU A 163 13.39 3.06 -0.91
C LEU A 163 14.59 3.72 -0.22
N ILE A 164 15.83 3.32 -0.53
CA ILE A 164 17.03 3.89 0.10
C ILE A 164 17.11 5.40 -0.18
N VAL A 165 16.91 5.81 -1.43
CA VAL A 165 16.95 7.24 -1.82
C VAL A 165 15.85 8.03 -1.12
N LEU A 166 14.63 7.53 -1.11
CA LEU A 166 13.50 8.21 -0.47
C LEU A 166 13.60 8.21 1.05
N LEU A 167 14.22 7.20 1.67
CA LEU A 167 14.47 7.19 3.11
C LEU A 167 15.30 8.39 3.52
N VAL A 168 16.33 8.75 2.74
CA VAL A 168 17.11 9.96 2.98
C VAL A 168 16.25 11.21 2.72
N LEU A 169 15.62 11.31 1.55
CA LEU A 169 14.91 12.53 1.14
C LEU A 169 13.73 12.87 2.06
N VAL A 170 12.83 11.92 2.30
CA VAL A 170 11.60 12.12 3.06
C VAL A 170 11.94 12.34 4.54
N THR A 171 12.92 11.61 5.09
CA THR A 171 13.34 11.80 6.49
C THR A 171 13.98 13.15 6.69
N TYR A 172 14.86 13.58 5.78
CA TYR A 172 15.43 14.92 5.81
C TYR A 172 14.33 15.99 5.81
N ARG A 173 13.30 15.82 4.97
CA ARG A 173 12.13 16.72 4.97
C ARG A 173 11.47 16.77 6.34
N TYR A 174 11.12 15.63 6.95
CA TYR A 174 10.37 15.63 8.22
C TYR A 174 11.19 16.13 9.41
N VAL A 175 12.52 15.99 9.37
CA VAL A 175 13.42 16.49 10.41
C VAL A 175 13.61 18.01 10.29
N LYS A 176 13.80 18.54 9.06
CA LYS A 176 14.10 19.96 8.84
C LYS A 176 12.87 20.84 8.68
N PHE A 177 11.79 20.32 8.10
CA PHE A 177 10.53 21.03 7.83
C PHE A 177 9.42 20.41 8.68
N LYS A 178 9.43 20.72 9.98
CA LYS A 178 8.57 20.08 10.99
C LYS A 178 7.09 20.37 10.79
N GLU A 179 6.76 21.48 10.14
CA GLU A 179 5.38 21.85 9.87
C GLU A 179 4.75 20.88 8.86
N VAL A 180 3.68 20.23 9.31
CA VAL A 180 2.85 19.33 8.51
C VAL A 180 1.41 19.74 8.78
N PRO A 181 0.65 20.14 7.75
CA PRO A 181 -0.78 20.43 7.90
C PRO A 181 -1.51 19.23 8.51
N ASP A 182 -2.47 19.48 9.40
CA ASP A 182 -3.21 18.42 10.10
C ASP A 182 -3.78 17.34 9.15
N PRO A 183 -4.40 17.68 8.00
CA PRO A 183 -4.89 16.66 7.07
C PRO A 183 -3.80 15.77 6.46
N ALA A 184 -2.53 16.18 6.50
CA ALA A 184 -1.41 15.42 5.95
C ALA A 184 -0.65 14.61 7.02
N LYS A 185 -0.84 14.87 8.31
CA LYS A 185 -0.14 14.17 9.41
C LYS A 185 -0.27 12.64 9.35
N PRO A 186 -1.46 12.04 9.08
CA PRO A 186 -1.61 10.59 9.01
C PRO A 186 -0.71 9.92 7.97
N LEU A 187 -0.29 10.63 6.92
CA LEU A 187 0.58 10.10 5.86
C LEU A 187 1.92 9.59 6.38
N ILE A 188 2.41 10.05 7.54
CA ILE A 188 3.65 9.53 8.11
C ILE A 188 3.60 8.01 8.33
N CYS A 189 2.41 7.43 8.55
CA CYS A 189 2.27 5.99 8.77
C CYS A 189 2.62 5.15 7.53
N ILE A 190 2.71 5.78 6.35
CA ILE A 190 3.19 5.15 5.11
C ILE A 190 4.64 4.65 5.26
N TYR A 191 5.44 5.20 6.19
CA TYR A 191 6.78 4.71 6.48
C TYR A 191 6.83 3.21 6.83
N ALA A 192 5.77 2.63 7.40
CA ALA A 192 5.72 1.19 7.67
C ALA A 192 5.62 0.31 6.42
N ALA A 193 5.21 0.88 5.27
CA ALA A 193 4.99 0.12 4.04
C ALA A 193 6.27 -0.26 3.27
N PRO A 194 7.20 0.66 2.92
CA PRO A 194 8.18 0.40 1.87
C PRO A 194 9.14 -0.75 2.17
N THR A 195 9.76 -0.80 3.35
CA THR A 195 10.68 -1.90 3.69
C THR A 195 9.92 -3.23 3.81
N SER A 196 8.74 -3.23 4.42
CA SER A 196 7.86 -4.41 4.51
C SER A 196 7.42 -4.92 3.14
N LEU A 197 7.10 -4.02 2.21
CA LEU A 197 6.76 -4.35 0.83
C LEU A 197 7.98 -4.93 0.08
N CYS A 198 9.17 -4.37 0.29
CA CYS A 198 10.41 -4.94 -0.24
C CYS A 198 10.65 -6.36 0.30
N ILE A 199 10.44 -6.62 1.59
CA ILE A 199 10.53 -7.97 2.16
C ILE A 199 9.55 -8.91 1.46
N ALA A 200 8.28 -8.51 1.33
CA ALA A 200 7.28 -9.34 0.68
C ALA A 200 7.64 -9.61 -0.80
N GLY A 201 8.09 -8.60 -1.53
CA GLY A 201 8.54 -8.74 -2.92
C GLY A 201 9.79 -9.62 -3.05
N TYR A 202 10.74 -9.48 -2.13
CA TYR A 202 11.96 -10.27 -2.06
C TYR A 202 11.64 -11.75 -1.87
N VAL A 203 10.85 -12.07 -0.83
CA VAL A 203 10.47 -13.44 -0.50
C VAL A 203 9.74 -14.10 -1.68
N GLN A 204 8.84 -13.37 -2.34
CA GLN A 204 8.01 -13.90 -3.42
C GLN A 204 8.75 -14.04 -4.76
N SER A 205 9.64 -13.12 -5.13
CA SER A 205 10.18 -13.05 -6.49
C SER A 205 11.68 -13.24 -6.64
N VAL A 206 12.50 -12.92 -5.65
CA VAL A 206 13.96 -12.87 -5.82
C VAL A 206 14.60 -14.20 -5.47
N THR A 207 15.43 -14.77 -6.32
CA THR A 207 16.19 -16.00 -6.05
C THR A 207 17.65 -15.85 -6.45
N PRO A 208 18.62 -16.45 -5.71
CA PRO A 208 18.47 -17.17 -4.43
C PRO A 208 18.17 -16.25 -3.24
N LYS A 209 17.76 -16.85 -2.11
CA LYS A 209 17.48 -16.12 -0.86
C LYS A 209 18.74 -16.00 0.00
N SER A 210 18.89 -14.87 0.68
CA SER A 210 19.96 -14.54 1.62
C SER A 210 19.34 -14.20 2.97
N TYR A 211 19.65 -15.03 3.97
CA TYR A 211 19.16 -14.85 5.33
C TYR A 211 19.58 -13.49 5.91
N GLY A 212 20.86 -13.11 5.77
CA GLY A 212 21.36 -11.83 6.28
C GLY A 212 20.65 -10.63 5.67
N PHE A 213 20.38 -10.66 4.36
CA PHE A 213 19.66 -9.58 3.68
C PHE A 213 18.19 -9.49 4.12
N LEU A 214 17.50 -10.62 4.24
CA LEU A 214 16.14 -10.68 4.75
C LEU A 214 16.06 -10.13 6.18
N MET A 215 16.94 -10.57 7.08
CA MET A 215 16.94 -10.14 8.47
C MET A 215 17.30 -8.66 8.63
N ALA A 216 18.23 -8.13 7.83
CA ALA A 216 18.55 -6.71 7.84
C ALA A 216 17.33 -5.85 7.47
N MET A 217 16.61 -6.22 6.41
CA MET A 217 15.37 -5.54 6.05
C MET A 217 14.31 -5.69 7.15
N PHE A 218 14.18 -6.89 7.74
CA PHE A 218 13.18 -7.16 8.77
C PHE A 218 13.39 -6.31 10.03
N VAL A 219 14.61 -6.19 10.54
CA VAL A 219 14.92 -5.32 11.69
C VAL A 219 14.54 -3.87 11.40
N VAL A 220 14.88 -3.35 10.23
CA VAL A 220 14.52 -1.99 9.81
C VAL A 220 12.99 -1.83 9.72
N ALA A 221 12.31 -2.80 9.11
CA ALA A 221 10.85 -2.79 9.00
C ALA A 221 10.16 -2.78 10.37
N THR A 222 10.63 -3.58 11.33
CA THR A 222 10.07 -3.65 12.70
C THR A 222 10.23 -2.32 13.44
N VAL A 223 11.41 -1.69 13.39
CA VAL A 223 11.63 -0.39 14.04
C VAL A 223 10.68 0.68 13.46
N ILE A 224 10.57 0.73 12.13
CA ILE A 224 9.71 1.70 11.46
C ILE A 224 8.22 1.41 11.72
N TYR A 225 7.83 0.13 11.79
CA TYR A 225 6.46 -0.29 12.16
C TYR A 225 6.07 0.24 13.54
N ILE A 226 6.92 0.04 14.56
CA ILE A 226 6.64 0.53 15.92
C ILE A 226 6.48 2.06 15.92
N PHE A 227 7.36 2.78 15.24
CA PHE A 227 7.23 4.23 15.07
C PHE A 227 5.90 4.64 14.42
N ALA A 228 5.54 4.00 13.31
CA ALA A 228 4.30 4.27 12.61
C ALA A 228 3.07 3.93 13.45
N LEU A 229 3.12 2.86 14.24
CA LEU A 229 2.04 2.44 15.14
C LEU A 229 1.80 3.48 16.23
N VAL A 230 2.86 3.96 16.88
CA VAL A 230 2.77 5.05 17.87
C VAL A 230 2.10 6.28 17.24
N LYS A 231 2.50 6.64 16.01
CA LYS A 231 1.90 7.77 15.27
C LYS A 231 0.45 7.52 14.85
N ALA A 232 0.10 6.30 14.48
CA ALA A 232 -1.29 5.94 14.19
C ALA A 232 -2.17 6.12 15.44
N VAL A 233 -1.74 5.62 16.60
CA VAL A 233 -2.48 5.79 17.87
C VAL A 233 -2.64 7.26 18.25
N GLU A 234 -1.61 8.08 18.04
CA GLU A 234 -1.68 9.53 18.24
C GLU A 234 -2.72 10.19 17.31
N TYR A 235 -2.67 9.88 16.02
CA TYR A 235 -3.49 10.55 15.01
C TYR A 235 -4.91 10.00 14.89
N LEU A 236 -5.21 8.82 15.41
CA LEU A 236 -6.57 8.30 15.53
C LEU A 236 -7.47 9.18 16.42
N LYS A 237 -6.87 10.03 17.27
CA LYS A 237 -7.58 11.02 18.10
C LYS A 237 -8.01 12.27 17.33
N MET A 238 -7.52 12.46 16.10
CA MET A 238 -7.85 13.62 15.26
C MET A 238 -9.24 13.45 14.59
N PRO A 239 -9.83 14.53 14.05
CA PRO A 239 -10.97 14.38 13.15
C PRO A 239 -10.62 13.53 11.92
N PHE A 240 -11.64 12.97 11.26
CA PHE A 240 -11.41 12.15 10.08
C PHE A 240 -10.83 12.99 8.93
N PHE A 241 -9.72 12.51 8.37
CA PHE A 241 -9.16 13.00 7.13
C PHE A 241 -9.07 11.85 6.12
N PRO A 242 -9.24 12.10 4.81
CA PRO A 242 -9.01 11.09 3.79
C PRO A 242 -7.60 10.46 3.84
N SER A 243 -6.61 11.16 4.41
CA SER A 243 -5.27 10.59 4.64
C SER A 243 -5.24 9.43 5.63
N TYR A 244 -6.33 9.15 6.36
CA TYR A 244 -6.48 7.95 7.19
C TYR A 244 -6.34 6.65 6.39
N ALA A 245 -6.46 6.70 5.05
CA ALA A 245 -6.04 5.60 4.19
C ALA A 245 -4.60 5.12 4.44
N ALA A 246 -3.73 5.96 5.03
CA ALA A 246 -2.39 5.58 5.46
C ALA A 246 -2.36 4.57 6.63
N PHE A 247 -3.48 4.31 7.30
CA PHE A 247 -3.58 3.31 8.37
C PHE A 247 -3.87 1.89 7.86
N THR A 248 -4.09 1.69 6.56
CA THR A 248 -4.50 0.40 6.01
C THR A 248 -3.30 -0.42 5.51
N PHE A 249 -2.95 -0.27 4.23
CA PHE A 249 -1.92 -1.07 3.56
C PHE A 249 -0.58 -1.12 4.30
N PRO A 250 -0.04 -0.02 4.87
CA PRO A 250 1.24 -0.07 5.58
C PRO A 250 1.28 -1.07 6.75
N PHE A 251 0.20 -1.17 7.52
CA PHE A 251 0.12 -2.12 8.64
C PHE A 251 -0.15 -3.55 8.16
N VAL A 252 -0.97 -3.71 7.12
CA VAL A 252 -1.23 -5.02 6.52
C VAL A 252 0.03 -5.62 5.89
N ILE A 253 0.77 -4.84 5.09
CA ILE A 253 1.99 -5.34 4.44
C ILE A 253 3.11 -5.63 5.44
N SER A 254 3.14 -4.93 6.58
CA SER A 254 4.05 -5.25 7.69
C SER A 254 3.76 -6.62 8.29
N ALA A 255 2.49 -6.92 8.58
CA ALA A 255 2.09 -8.24 9.05
C ALA A 255 2.41 -9.35 8.02
N ILE A 256 2.21 -9.08 6.72
CA ILE A 256 2.59 -10.00 5.64
C ILE A 256 4.12 -10.21 5.64
N ALA A 257 4.91 -9.14 5.78
CA ALA A 257 6.36 -9.21 5.80
C ALA A 257 6.88 -10.03 6.98
N SER A 258 6.33 -9.84 8.19
CA SER A 258 6.66 -10.64 9.37
C SER A 258 6.34 -12.12 9.15
N LYS A 259 5.16 -12.42 8.60
CA LYS A 259 4.72 -13.79 8.32
C LYS A 259 5.61 -14.48 7.28
N GLN A 260 5.93 -13.76 6.21
CA GLN A 260 6.81 -14.27 5.16
C GLN A 260 8.25 -14.41 5.63
N THR A 261 8.74 -13.50 6.48
CA THR A 261 10.08 -13.60 7.09
C THR A 261 10.18 -14.85 7.95
N MET A 262 9.20 -15.07 8.83
CA MET A 262 9.14 -16.27 9.69
C MET A 262 9.19 -17.56 8.87
N ALA A 263 8.36 -17.67 7.82
CA ALA A 263 8.33 -18.85 6.95
C ALA A 263 9.62 -19.01 6.12
N CYS A 264 10.12 -17.92 5.53
CA CYS A 264 11.31 -17.95 4.70
C CYS A 264 12.57 -18.29 5.51
N ALA A 265 12.71 -17.75 6.72
CA ALA A 265 13.79 -18.09 7.64
C ALA A 265 13.78 -19.55 8.06
N ALA A 266 12.60 -20.10 8.39
CA ALA A 266 12.45 -21.53 8.70
C ALA A 266 12.87 -22.42 7.52
N ASN A 267 12.46 -22.06 6.29
CA ASN A 267 12.86 -22.78 5.07
C ASN A 267 14.37 -22.71 4.78
N MET A 268 15.06 -21.69 5.31
CA MET A 268 16.52 -21.56 5.23
C MET A 268 17.26 -22.21 6.41
N GLY A 269 16.57 -22.96 7.28
CA GLY A 269 17.16 -23.64 8.43
C GLY A 269 17.28 -22.79 9.71
N HIS A 270 16.63 -21.62 9.75
CA HIS A 270 16.65 -20.68 10.88
C HIS A 270 15.23 -20.44 11.42
N PRO A 271 14.56 -21.44 12.02
CA PRO A 271 13.23 -21.26 12.57
C PRO A 271 13.23 -20.23 13.72
N MET A 272 12.23 -19.34 13.73
CA MET A 272 12.06 -18.31 14.76
C MET A 272 10.63 -18.37 15.34
N PRO A 273 10.32 -19.34 16.22
CA PRO A 273 8.94 -19.57 16.68
C PRO A 273 8.28 -18.37 17.35
N PHE A 274 9.06 -17.50 18.02
CA PHE A 274 8.53 -16.30 18.68
C PHE A 274 7.83 -15.32 17.71
N LEU A 275 8.19 -15.35 16.41
CA LEU A 275 7.57 -14.49 15.40
C LEU A 275 6.09 -14.80 15.18
N GLN A 276 5.61 -15.99 15.56
CA GLN A 276 4.18 -16.31 15.44
C GLN A 276 3.31 -15.33 16.25
N TYR A 277 3.79 -14.91 17.42
CA TYR A 277 3.08 -13.94 18.27
C TYR A 277 3.12 -12.54 17.67
N VAL A 278 4.26 -12.14 17.10
CA VAL A 278 4.40 -10.86 16.38
C VAL A 278 3.44 -10.81 15.20
N VAL A 279 3.43 -11.87 14.37
CA VAL A 279 2.52 -11.99 13.23
C VAL A 279 1.06 -11.90 13.66
N LEU A 280 0.68 -12.58 14.74
CA LEU A 280 -0.69 -12.54 15.26
C LEU A 280 -1.09 -11.13 15.72
N ILE A 281 -0.24 -10.47 16.51
CA ILE A 281 -0.48 -9.11 17.00
C ILE A 281 -0.59 -8.13 15.84
N GLU A 282 0.36 -8.14 14.89
CA GLU A 282 0.32 -7.26 13.72
C GLU A 282 -0.90 -7.53 12.84
N THR A 283 -1.34 -8.79 12.72
CA THR A 283 -2.56 -9.17 11.98
C THR A 283 -3.80 -8.58 12.63
N ILE A 284 -3.94 -8.68 13.95
CA ILE A 284 -5.09 -8.11 14.69
C ILE A 284 -5.12 -6.58 14.53
N ILE A 285 -3.97 -5.91 14.69
CA ILE A 285 -3.85 -4.46 14.52
C ILE A 285 -4.23 -4.05 13.09
N ALA A 286 -3.67 -4.73 12.08
CA ALA A 286 -3.94 -4.43 10.69
C ALA A 286 -5.43 -4.61 10.35
N ALA A 287 -6.07 -5.70 10.81
CA ALA A 287 -7.49 -5.93 10.62
C ALA A 287 -8.34 -4.82 11.26
N ALA A 288 -8.04 -4.45 12.51
CA ALA A 288 -8.75 -3.39 13.22
C ALA A 288 -8.64 -2.04 12.51
N LEU A 289 -7.43 -1.65 12.08
CA LEU A 289 -7.20 -0.39 11.37
C LEU A 289 -7.90 -0.36 10.00
N VAL A 290 -7.89 -1.47 9.25
CA VAL A 290 -8.60 -1.57 7.97
C VAL A 290 -10.10 -1.44 8.17
N VAL A 291 -10.69 -2.18 9.10
CA VAL A 291 -12.14 -2.12 9.40
C VAL A 291 -12.54 -0.72 9.84
N TYR A 292 -11.81 -0.13 10.80
CA TYR A 292 -12.05 1.24 11.27
C TYR A 292 -12.02 2.24 10.10
N THR A 293 -10.94 2.21 9.31
CA THR A 293 -10.76 3.15 8.21
C THR A 293 -11.85 2.97 7.15
N TYR A 294 -12.20 1.74 6.82
CA TYR A 294 -13.27 1.42 5.88
C TYR A 294 -14.60 2.04 6.33
N VAL A 295 -14.99 1.83 7.60
CA VAL A 295 -16.22 2.39 8.18
C VAL A 295 -16.22 3.92 8.12
N ARG A 296 -15.10 4.57 8.46
CA ARG A 296 -14.99 6.05 8.40
C ARG A 296 -15.17 6.58 6.98
N PHE A 297 -14.60 5.92 5.98
CA PHE A 297 -14.79 6.28 4.57
C PHE A 297 -16.23 6.05 4.11
N MET A 298 -16.87 4.95 4.52
CA MET A 298 -18.29 4.72 4.20
C MET A 298 -19.18 5.79 4.82
N GLY A 299 -18.92 6.18 6.07
CA GLY A 299 -19.60 7.30 6.72
C GLY A 299 -19.38 8.63 6.00
N ALA A 300 -18.17 8.92 5.52
CA ALA A 300 -17.89 10.16 4.79
C ALA A 300 -18.55 10.21 3.39
N ILE A 301 -18.64 9.07 2.70
CA ILE A 301 -19.20 8.99 1.34
C ILE A 301 -20.73 8.94 1.37
N PHE A 302 -21.29 8.08 2.21
CA PHE A 302 -22.73 7.79 2.27
C PHE A 302 -23.46 8.52 3.40
N GLY A 303 -22.75 9.08 4.37
CA GLY A 303 -23.35 9.91 5.41
C GLY A 303 -24.02 11.15 4.81
N GLY A 304 -25.26 11.40 5.23
CA GLY A 304 -25.95 12.65 4.96
C GLY A 304 -25.18 13.83 5.55
N LYS A 305 -25.35 15.02 4.97
CA LYS A 305 -25.07 16.24 5.73
C LYS A 305 -26.02 16.19 6.94
N LYS A 306 -25.49 16.07 8.15
CA LYS A 306 -26.25 16.56 9.30
C LYS A 306 -26.34 18.08 9.15
#